data_AF-A0A9P4QJL4-F1
#
_entry.id   AF-A0A9P4QJL4-F1
#
_cell.length_a   1.000
_cell.length_b   1.000
_cell.length_c   1.000
_cell.angle_alpha   90.00
_cell.angle_beta   90.00
_cell.angle_gamma   90.00
#
_symmetry.space_group_name_H-M   'P 1'
#
loop_
_entity.id
_entity.type
_entity.pdbx_description
1 polymer ?
#
loop_
_entity_poly.entity_id
_entity_poly.type
_entity_poly.pdbx_seq_one_letter_code
_entity_poly.pdbx_strand_id
1 'polypeptide(L)'
;MNENIQLKWRHDIHGIGAFAKTELAKGSVVGEYFGEIEIKGDHCDPNMRFQTSIKLGGEVIGYIDAVRVGSWTRFINHSCNGNVRFEPRRLGNLARNVVKVNRTISAEEEITIDYGDSYWKHWKEKGIHCQCGEASCRLNKAVSGSPPKKEQYGE
;
A
#
# COMPACT_ATOMS: atom_id res chain seq x y z
N MET A 1 -6.02 -5.81 17.32
CA MET A 1 -5.49 -6.15 15.98
C MET A 1 -6.45 -7.14 15.35
N ASN A 2 -6.72 -7.07 14.03
CA ASN A 2 -7.56 -8.09 13.38
C ASN A 2 -6.90 -9.46 13.61
N GLU A 3 -7.62 -10.38 14.24
CA GLU A 3 -7.08 -11.68 14.67
C GLU A 3 -6.60 -12.54 13.49
N ASN A 4 -7.06 -12.22 12.28
CA ASN A 4 -6.74 -12.91 11.04
C ASN A 4 -5.53 -12.32 10.28
N ILE A 5 -4.86 -11.30 10.84
CA ILE A 5 -3.72 -10.62 10.21
C ILE A 5 -2.48 -10.73 11.09
N GLN A 6 -1.32 -10.98 10.47
CA GLN A 6 -0.01 -10.91 11.09
C GLN A 6 0.90 -9.94 10.33
N LEU A 7 1.77 -9.26 11.06
CA LEU A 7 2.85 -8.46 10.48
C LEU A 7 4.16 -9.20 10.70
N LYS A 8 4.92 -9.43 9.63
CA LYS A 8 6.25 -10.04 9.71
C LYS A 8 7.22 -9.34 8.77
N TRP A 9 8.51 -9.45 9.08
CA TRP A 9 9.55 -9.04 8.14
C TRP A 9 9.42 -9.86 6.86
N ARG A 10 9.30 -9.19 5.71
CA ARG A 10 9.23 -9.83 4.40
C ARG A 10 10.63 -9.96 3.80
N HIS A 11 11.34 -8.82 3.67
CA HIS A 11 12.64 -8.73 3.02
C HIS A 11 13.27 -7.36 3.30
N ASP A 12 14.60 -7.22 3.27
CA ASP A 12 15.33 -5.96 3.47
C ASP A 12 14.86 -4.81 2.57
N ILE A 13 14.26 -5.13 1.42
CA ILE A 13 13.84 -4.15 0.42
C ILE A 13 12.40 -3.67 0.67
N HIS A 14 11.56 -4.53 1.25
CA HIS A 14 10.15 -4.23 1.52
C HIS A 14 9.92 -3.84 2.98
N GLY A 15 10.79 -4.29 3.88
CA GLY A 15 10.60 -4.19 5.33
C GLY A 15 9.50 -5.13 5.81
N ILE A 16 8.55 -4.58 6.57
CA ILE A 16 7.41 -5.31 7.13
C ILE A 16 6.33 -5.50 6.07
N GLY A 17 5.75 -6.70 6.00
CA GLY A 17 4.55 -7.00 5.21
C GLY A 17 3.39 -7.46 6.08
N ALA A 18 2.18 -7.30 5.56
CA ALA A 18 0.96 -7.85 6.15
C ALA A 18 0.61 -9.19 5.51
N PHE A 19 0.30 -10.20 6.32
CA PHE A 19 0.01 -11.55 5.86
C PHE A 19 -1.26 -12.07 6.50
N ALA A 20 -1.97 -12.92 5.77
CA ALA A 20 -3.15 -13.60 6.26
C ALA A 20 -2.76 -14.71 7.25
N LYS A 21 -3.41 -14.79 8.42
CA LYS A 21 -3.28 -15.92 9.35
C LYS A 21 -4.23 -17.06 9.03
N THR A 22 -5.35 -16.72 8.40
CA THR A 22 -6.38 -17.66 7.94
C THR A 22 -6.72 -17.33 6.50
N GLU A 23 -7.50 -18.17 5.83
CA GLU A 23 -8.06 -17.82 4.53
C GLU A 23 -8.90 -16.54 4.63
N LEU A 24 -8.75 -15.63 3.67
CA LEU A 24 -9.56 -14.43 3.52
C LEU A 24 -10.37 -14.54 2.23
N ALA A 25 -11.69 -14.63 2.37
CA ALA A 25 -12.58 -14.82 1.24
C ALA A 25 -12.60 -13.61 0.29
N LYS A 26 -12.73 -13.88 -1.02
CA LYS A 26 -12.95 -12.84 -2.04
C LYS A 26 -14.12 -11.93 -1.64
N GLY A 27 -13.92 -10.62 -1.78
CA GLY A 27 -14.93 -9.60 -1.50
C GLY A 27 -15.06 -9.19 -0.04
N SER A 28 -14.40 -9.91 0.88
CA SER A 28 -14.34 -9.52 2.30
C SER A 28 -13.59 -8.21 2.50
N VAL A 29 -13.97 -7.48 3.54
CA VAL A 29 -13.25 -6.29 4.03
C VAL A 29 -12.37 -6.72 5.19
N VAL A 30 -11.08 -6.48 5.08
CA VAL A 30 -10.09 -6.99 6.05
C VAL A 30 -9.58 -5.89 6.98
N GLY A 31 -9.76 -4.63 6.60
CA GLY A 31 -9.38 -3.48 7.41
C GLY A 31 -9.76 -2.15 6.76
N GLU A 32 -9.39 -1.07 7.42
CA GLU A 32 -9.57 0.31 6.97
C GLU A 32 -8.19 0.96 6.79
N TYR A 33 -8.02 1.69 5.69
CA TYR A 33 -6.89 2.56 5.48
C TYR A 33 -7.28 3.99 5.92
N PHE A 34 -6.74 4.40 7.06
CA PHE A 34 -6.97 5.72 7.64
C PHE A 34 -5.66 6.33 8.12
N GLY A 35 -5.71 7.64 8.35
CA GLY A 35 -4.62 8.45 8.85
C GLY A 35 -5.03 9.92 8.93
N GLU A 36 -4.05 10.81 8.98
CA GLU A 36 -4.28 12.25 8.97
C GLU A 36 -4.80 12.69 7.59
N ILE A 37 -5.74 13.64 7.56
CA ILE A 37 -6.35 14.13 6.31
C ILE A 37 -5.66 15.43 5.90
N GLU A 38 -5.06 15.43 4.72
CA GLU A 38 -4.45 16.60 4.11
C GLU A 38 -5.31 17.07 2.94
N ILE A 39 -5.72 18.34 2.95
CA ILE A 39 -6.49 18.92 1.86
C ILE A 39 -5.52 19.35 0.75
N LYS A 40 -5.89 19.06 -0.50
CA LYS A 40 -5.06 19.44 -1.65
C LYS A 40 -4.82 20.96 -1.67
N GLY A 41 -3.54 21.35 -1.61
CA GLY A 41 -3.11 22.75 -1.57
C GLY A 41 -2.30 23.11 -0.33
N ASP A 42 -2.54 22.41 0.79
CA ASP A 42 -1.74 22.52 2.01
C ASP A 42 -0.65 21.45 1.97
N HIS A 43 0.61 21.86 1.72
CA HIS A 43 1.84 21.08 1.93
C HIS A 43 1.78 19.56 1.75
N CYS A 44 1.12 19.07 0.69
CA CYS A 44 1.16 17.67 0.35
C CYS A 44 2.54 17.36 -0.21
N ASP A 45 3.38 16.61 0.51
CA ASP A 45 4.56 16.00 -0.08
C ASP A 45 4.11 14.74 -0.86
N PRO A 46 4.04 14.78 -2.20
CA PRO A 46 3.64 13.63 -3.00
C PRO A 46 4.61 12.44 -2.89
N ASN A 47 5.73 12.61 -2.17
CA ASN A 47 6.77 11.61 -1.99
C ASN A 47 6.57 10.76 -0.74
N MET A 48 5.50 10.99 0.04
CA MET A 48 5.24 10.24 1.26
C MET A 48 4.73 8.83 0.95
N ARG A 49 5.50 7.82 1.40
CA ARG A 49 5.28 6.38 1.12
C ARG A 49 3.92 5.83 1.58
N PHE A 50 3.23 6.54 2.47
CA PHE A 50 2.00 6.08 3.12
C PHE A 50 0.79 6.97 2.79
N GLN A 51 0.85 7.68 1.66
CA GLN A 51 -0.21 8.57 1.24
C GLN A 51 -1.12 7.90 0.19
N THR A 52 -2.44 8.06 0.34
CA THR A 52 -3.44 7.66 -0.67
C THR A 52 -4.40 8.79 -0.98
N SER A 53 -4.76 8.96 -2.26
CA SER A 53 -5.60 10.07 -2.70
C SER A 53 -7.07 9.88 -2.36
N ILE A 54 -7.71 10.92 -1.86
CA ILE A 54 -9.18 11.03 -1.74
C ILE A 54 -9.70 11.65 -3.02
N LYS A 55 -10.63 10.95 -3.70
CA LYS A 55 -11.21 11.41 -4.95
C LYS A 55 -12.72 11.63 -4.84
N LEU A 56 -13.19 12.72 -5.42
CA LEU A 56 -14.61 13.04 -5.60
C LEU A 56 -14.86 13.39 -7.06
N GLY A 57 -15.78 12.67 -7.73
CA GLY A 57 -16.03 12.89 -9.16
C GLY A 57 -14.83 12.64 -10.09
N GLY A 58 -13.84 11.88 -9.63
CA GLY A 58 -12.58 11.63 -10.35
C GLY A 58 -11.47 12.64 -10.04
N GLU A 59 -11.78 13.76 -9.39
CA GLU A 59 -10.79 14.75 -8.97
C GLU A 59 -10.21 14.38 -7.61
N VAL A 60 -8.89 14.50 -7.46
CA VAL A 60 -8.22 14.42 -6.15
C VAL A 60 -8.51 15.71 -5.37
N ILE A 61 -9.15 15.57 -4.21
CA ILE A 61 -9.53 16.68 -3.32
C ILE A 61 -8.67 16.75 -2.05
N GLY A 62 -7.90 15.70 -1.78
CA GLY A 62 -7.05 15.58 -0.61
C GLY A 62 -6.41 14.20 -0.53
N TYR A 63 -5.79 13.93 0.60
CA TYR A 63 -4.98 12.75 0.82
C TYR A 63 -5.18 12.23 2.25
N ILE A 64 -5.04 10.92 2.41
CA ILE A 64 -4.90 10.27 3.71
C ILE A 64 -3.41 9.96 3.87
N ASP A 65 -2.77 10.52 4.90
CA ASP A 65 -1.40 10.20 5.29
C ASP A 65 -1.38 9.29 6.53
N ALA A 66 -0.86 8.07 6.34
CA ALA A 66 -0.72 7.09 7.41
C ALA A 66 0.69 7.05 8.05
N VAL A 67 1.54 8.08 7.89
CA VAL A 67 2.87 8.12 8.52
C VAL A 67 2.78 8.09 10.04
N ARG A 68 2.04 9.02 10.64
CA ARG A 68 1.97 9.20 12.11
C ARG A 68 0.77 8.53 12.75
N VAL A 69 -0.39 8.62 12.09
CA VAL A 69 -1.65 8.04 12.56
C VAL A 69 -2.12 7.04 11.51
N GLY A 70 -2.46 5.81 11.93
CA GLY A 70 -2.97 4.82 10.99
C GLY A 70 -3.16 3.45 11.61
N SER A 71 -3.25 2.44 10.75
CA SER A 71 -3.45 1.05 11.14
C SER A 71 -2.40 0.13 10.51
N TRP A 72 -2.50 -1.17 10.80
CA TRP A 72 -1.66 -2.20 10.17
C TRP A 72 -1.71 -2.17 8.63
N THR A 73 -2.77 -1.62 8.02
CA THR A 73 -2.93 -1.55 6.56
C THR A 73 -1.86 -0.69 5.88
N ARG A 74 -1.14 0.17 6.63
CA ARG A 74 0.02 0.91 6.12
C ARG A 74 1.21 0.03 5.76
N PHE A 75 1.23 -1.23 6.22
CA PHE A 75 2.27 -2.23 5.94
C PHE A 75 1.87 -3.20 4.81
N ILE A 76 0.77 -2.95 4.11
CA ILE A 76 0.41 -3.71 2.90
C ILE A 76 1.37 -3.30 1.79
N ASN A 77 2.21 -4.23 1.34
CA ASN A 77 3.20 -3.98 0.31
C ASN A 77 2.60 -3.92 -1.09
N HIS A 78 3.42 -3.45 -2.03
CA HIS A 78 3.07 -3.46 -3.44
C HIS A 78 3.16 -4.85 -4.08
N SER A 79 2.17 -5.18 -4.90
CA SER A 79 2.31 -6.09 -6.03
C SER A 79 1.65 -5.50 -7.28
N CYS A 80 2.27 -5.69 -8.45
CA CYS A 80 1.64 -5.35 -9.74
C CYS A 80 0.36 -6.17 -9.99
N ASN A 81 0.19 -7.29 -9.28
CA ASN A 81 -1.00 -8.13 -9.27
C ASN A 81 -1.57 -8.24 -7.85
N GLY A 82 -1.81 -7.08 -7.22
CA GLY A 82 -2.29 -6.99 -5.83
C GLY A 82 -3.58 -7.78 -5.57
N ASN A 83 -3.60 -8.54 -4.47
CA ASN A 83 -4.75 -9.35 -4.06
C ASN A 83 -5.80 -8.56 -3.25
N VAL A 84 -5.55 -7.29 -2.92
CA VAL A 84 -6.53 -6.35 -2.36
C VAL A 84 -6.58 -5.03 -3.12
N ARG A 85 -7.62 -4.23 -2.86
CA ARG A 85 -7.76 -2.84 -3.34
C ARG A 85 -8.36 -1.95 -2.27
N PHE A 86 -8.10 -0.65 -2.37
CA PHE A 86 -8.88 0.35 -1.63
C PHE A 86 -10.25 0.53 -2.28
N GLU A 87 -11.29 0.50 -1.46
CA GLU A 87 -12.66 0.73 -1.90
C GLU A 87 -13.28 1.81 -1.01
N PRO A 88 -13.65 2.98 -1.56
CA PRO A 88 -14.38 3.98 -0.81
C PRO A 88 -15.73 3.45 -0.36
N ARG A 89 -16.05 3.63 0.93
CA ARG A 89 -17.31 3.24 1.55
C ARG A 89 -17.86 4.39 2.38
N ARG A 90 -19.19 4.48 2.42
CA ARG A 90 -19.91 5.43 3.26
C ARG A 90 -20.41 4.71 4.50
N LEU A 91 -20.06 5.23 5.67
CA LEU A 91 -20.53 4.80 6.98
C LEU A 91 -21.27 6.00 7.60
N GLY A 92 -22.59 6.04 7.43
CA GLY A 92 -23.39 7.22 7.78
C GLY A 92 -22.98 8.44 6.95
N ASN A 93 -22.55 9.51 7.63
CA ASN A 93 -22.03 10.74 7.01
C ASN A 93 -20.52 10.71 6.76
N LEU A 94 -19.83 9.60 7.06
CA LEU A 94 -18.39 9.49 6.97
C LEU A 94 -17.97 8.68 5.74
N ALA A 95 -17.06 9.25 4.95
CA ALA A 95 -16.36 8.52 3.89
C ALA A 95 -15.14 7.81 4.49
N ARG A 96 -14.96 6.53 4.19
CA ARG A 96 -13.85 5.67 4.62
C ARG A 96 -13.27 4.92 3.44
N ASN A 97 -11.98 4.61 3.49
CA ASN A 97 -11.34 3.73 2.52
C ASN A 97 -11.08 2.37 3.16
N VAL A 98 -11.81 1.35 2.70
CA VAL A 98 -11.62 0.00 3.22
C VAL A 98 -10.68 -0.80 2.31
N VAL A 99 -9.98 -1.76 2.90
CA VAL A 99 -9.17 -2.75 2.18
C VAL A 99 -10.05 -3.94 1.86
N LYS A 100 -10.34 -4.15 0.58
CA LYS A 100 -11.20 -5.23 0.10
C LYS A 100 -10.41 -6.26 -0.70
N VAL A 101 -10.73 -7.52 -0.45
CA VAL A 101 -10.09 -8.68 -1.07
C VAL A 101 -10.58 -8.89 -2.51
N ASN A 102 -9.66 -8.93 -3.47
CA ASN A 102 -9.94 -9.10 -4.92
C ASN A 102 -10.13 -10.56 -5.32
N ARG A 103 -9.39 -11.47 -4.69
CA ARG A 103 -9.45 -12.93 -4.85
C ARG A 103 -9.21 -13.57 -3.48
N THR A 104 -9.65 -14.81 -3.27
CA THR A 104 -9.34 -15.52 -2.02
C THR A 104 -7.82 -15.49 -1.77
N ILE A 105 -7.44 -15.17 -0.54
CA ILE A 105 -6.06 -15.09 -0.05
C ILE A 105 -5.88 -16.26 0.91
N SER A 106 -4.90 -17.12 0.63
CA SER A 106 -4.61 -18.29 1.47
C SER A 106 -3.97 -17.88 2.79
N ALA A 107 -4.06 -18.73 3.80
CA ALA A 107 -3.26 -18.56 5.02
C ALA A 107 -1.76 -18.47 4.66
N GLU A 108 -1.02 -17.63 5.39
CA GLU A 108 0.38 -17.28 5.18
C GLU A 108 0.72 -16.51 3.90
N GLU A 109 -0.26 -16.23 3.03
CA GLU A 109 -0.07 -15.42 1.84
C GLU A 109 0.05 -13.92 2.21
N GLU A 110 0.94 -13.21 1.54
CA GLU A 110 1.10 -11.76 1.73
C GLU A 110 -0.09 -11.00 1.13
N ILE A 111 -0.63 -10.07 1.90
CA ILE A 111 -1.66 -9.13 1.45
C ILE A 111 -0.94 -7.99 0.73
N THR A 112 -1.25 -7.80 -0.55
CA THR A 112 -0.57 -6.83 -1.41
C THR A 112 -1.55 -6.00 -2.22
N ILE A 113 -1.18 -4.77 -2.53
CA ILE A 113 -1.99 -3.82 -3.29
C ILE A 113 -1.21 -3.23 -4.46
N ASP A 114 -1.91 -2.85 -5.51
CA ASP A 114 -1.30 -2.08 -6.58
C ASP A 114 -1.21 -0.60 -6.16
N TYR A 115 0.01 -0.07 -6.04
CA TYR A 115 0.23 1.34 -5.65
C TYR A 115 -0.09 2.31 -6.80
N GLY A 116 -0.23 1.82 -8.02
CA GLY A 116 -0.55 2.62 -9.19
C GLY A 116 0.66 3.37 -9.77
N ASP A 117 0.51 3.80 -11.01
CA ASP A 117 1.63 4.32 -11.81
C ASP A 117 2.16 5.67 -11.29
N SER A 118 1.31 6.49 -10.67
CA SER A 118 1.72 7.79 -10.10
C SER A 118 2.77 7.62 -8.99
N TYR A 119 2.58 6.63 -8.11
CA TYR A 119 3.55 6.29 -7.07
C TYR A 119 4.89 5.90 -7.71
N TRP A 120 4.85 4.99 -8.68
CA TRP A 120 6.06 4.43 -9.28
C TRP A 120 6.81 5.39 -10.19
N LYS A 121 6.13 6.35 -10.82
CA LYS A 121 6.78 7.42 -11.59
C LYS A 121 7.78 8.18 -10.71
N HIS A 122 7.37 8.56 -9.50
CA HIS A 122 8.23 9.27 -8.56
C HIS A 122 9.46 8.45 -8.14
N TRP A 123 9.27 7.17 -7.80
CA TRP A 123 10.37 6.33 -7.31
C TRP A 123 11.33 5.89 -8.42
N LYS A 124 10.84 5.75 -9.66
CA LYS A 124 11.69 5.46 -10.83
C LYS A 124 12.71 6.57 -11.08
N GLU A 125 12.34 7.84 -10.90
CA GLU A 125 13.25 8.98 -11.01
C GLU A 125 14.37 8.92 -9.96
N LYS A 126 14.13 8.27 -8.82
CA LYS A 126 15.09 8.01 -7.75
C LYS A 126 15.84 6.67 -7.90
N GLY A 127 15.70 5.98 -9.03
CA GLY A 127 16.34 4.67 -9.27
C GLY A 127 15.75 3.51 -8.47
N ILE A 128 14.59 3.70 -7.84
CA ILE A 128 13.89 2.66 -7.09
C ILE A 128 12.89 1.96 -8.01
N HIS A 129 13.01 0.64 -8.09
CA HIS A 129 12.23 -0.22 -8.98
C HIS A 129 11.36 -1.20 -8.18
N CYS A 130 10.28 -1.66 -8.80
CA CYS A 130 9.39 -2.64 -8.20
C CYS A 130 10.07 -4.01 -8.10
N GLN A 131 9.96 -4.64 -6.94
CA GLN A 131 10.49 -5.98 -6.67
C GLN A 131 9.40 -6.94 -6.19
N CYS A 132 8.18 -6.79 -6.72
CA CYS A 132 7.03 -7.60 -6.28
C CYS A 132 7.15 -9.09 -6.65
N GLY A 133 7.99 -9.46 -7.62
CA GLY A 133 8.19 -10.84 -8.06
C GLY A 133 7.17 -11.36 -9.08
N GLU A 134 6.18 -10.57 -9.47
CA GLU A 134 5.20 -10.95 -10.51
C GLU A 134 5.89 -11.14 -11.87
N ALA A 135 5.56 -12.23 -12.57
CA ALA A 135 6.07 -12.49 -13.92
C ALA A 135 5.73 -11.36 -14.90
N SER A 136 4.57 -10.74 -14.72
CA SER A 136 4.08 -9.59 -15.48
C SER A 136 4.33 -8.25 -14.78
N CYS A 137 5.37 -8.14 -13.94
CA CYS A 137 5.73 -6.89 -13.26
C CYS A 137 5.91 -5.74 -14.27
N ARG A 138 5.07 -4.71 -14.17
CA ARG A 138 5.03 -3.58 -15.13
C ARG A 138 6.21 -2.62 -15.00
N LEU A 139 7.04 -2.81 -13.98
CA LEU A 139 7.95 -1.78 -13.47
C LEU A 139 9.36 -2.31 -13.22
N ASN A 140 9.64 -3.56 -13.63
CA ASN A 140 10.95 -4.16 -13.52
C ASN A 140 11.89 -3.57 -14.59
N LYS A 141 13.17 -3.38 -14.25
CA LYS A 141 14.24 -3.43 -15.25
C LYS A 141 14.85 -4.82 -15.16
N ALA A 142 15.14 -5.44 -16.30
CA ALA A 142 16.00 -6.62 -16.33
C ALA A 142 17.24 -6.35 -15.45
N VAL A 143 17.56 -7.30 -14.56
CA VAL A 143 18.59 -7.15 -13.53
C VAL A 143 19.95 -6.85 -14.18
N SER A 144 20.46 -5.63 -13.98
CA SER A 144 21.88 -5.31 -14.10
C SER A 144 22.22 -4.11 -13.21
N GLY A 145 22.27 -4.34 -11.90
CA GLY A 145 22.70 -3.31 -10.96
C GLY A 145 22.58 -3.74 -9.52
N SER A 146 23.69 -3.64 -8.79
CA SER A 146 23.86 -3.97 -7.38
C SER A 146 22.76 -3.36 -6.50
N PRO A 147 22.40 -4.01 -5.36
CA PRO A 147 21.40 -3.48 -4.45
C PRO A 147 21.76 -2.05 -3.97
N PRO A 148 20.76 -1.18 -3.78
CA PRO A 148 20.99 0.17 -3.26
C PRO A 148 21.63 0.09 -1.88
N LYS A 149 22.63 0.96 -1.64
CA LYS A 149 23.30 1.08 -0.34
C LYS A 149 22.27 1.49 0.72
N LYS A 150 22.33 0.84 1.88
CA LYS A 150 21.48 1.14 3.04
C LYS A 150 21.69 2.61 3.46
N GLU A 151 20.69 3.46 3.26
CA GLU A 151 20.61 4.74 3.96
C GLU A 151 20.16 4.46 5.40
N GLN A 152 21.01 4.78 6.37
CA GLN A 152 20.70 4.74 7.78
C GLN A 152 19.69 5.86 8.08
N TYR A 153 18.46 5.51 8.42
CA TYR A 153 17.55 6.46 9.05
C TYR A 153 17.90 6.54 10.53
N GLY A 154 18.36 7.73 10.94
CA GLY A 154 18.73 8.07 12.31
C GLY A 154 17.55 8.03 13.28
N GLU A 155 17.94 7.97 14.56
CA GLU A 155 17.12 7.90 15.78
C GLU A 155 16.00 8.95 15.88
#